data_AF-A0A2U3B9Y5-F1
#
_entry.id   AF-A0A2U3B9Y5-F1
#
_cell.length_a   1.000
_cell.length_b   1.000
_cell.length_c   1.000
_cell.angle_alpha   90.00
_cell.angle_beta   90.00
_cell.angle_gamma   90.00
#
_symmetry.space_group_name_H-M   'P 1'
#
loop_
_entity.id
_entity.type
_entity.pdbx_description
1 polymer ?
#
loop_
_entity_poly.entity_id
_entity_poly.type
_entity_poly.pdbx_seq_one_letter_code
_entity_poly.pdbx_strand_id
1 'polypeptide(L)'
;MDVSQPCVKCQIHTKYVAEQSQPENNRYIFAYVITIKNLSTQTVQLMGRRWLITDSNGKQMSVEGDGVVGKQPVINSNDEYTYTSGTALETPVGVMQGQYIMQDEKGNEFITEIDPFRLAVPNVLN
;
A
#
# COMPACT_ATOMS: atom_id res chain seq x y z
N MET A 1 -23.49 20.67 7.80
CA MET A 1 -23.18 19.28 7.42
C MET A 1 -21.74 19.30 6.98
N ASP A 2 -20.88 18.57 7.68
CA ASP A 2 -19.47 18.51 7.29
C ASP A 2 -19.40 17.74 5.97
N VAL A 3 -18.92 18.40 4.92
CA VAL A 3 -18.85 17.85 3.55
C VAL A 3 -17.47 17.22 3.31
N SER A 4 -16.73 16.97 4.39
CA SER A 4 -15.38 16.39 4.31
C SER A 4 -15.47 14.89 4.04
N GLN A 5 -14.77 14.46 3.00
CA GLN A 5 -14.51 13.05 2.70
C GLN A 5 -13.97 12.31 3.95
N PRO A 6 -14.31 11.01 4.15
CA PRO A 6 -13.82 10.25 5.30
C PRO A 6 -12.29 10.29 5.43
N CYS A 7 -11.80 10.60 6.63
CA CYS A 7 -10.36 10.60 6.90
C CYS A 7 -9.84 9.17 7.07
N VAL A 8 -9.14 8.67 6.05
CA VAL A 8 -8.45 7.36 6.08
C VAL A 8 -6.95 7.59 5.99
N LYS A 9 -6.18 6.95 6.87
CA LYS A 9 -4.71 7.05 6.88
C LYS A 9 -4.06 5.68 6.73
N CYS A 10 -2.93 5.63 6.04
CA CYS A 10 -2.14 4.42 5.88
C CYS A 10 -0.83 4.52 6.67
N GLN A 11 -0.53 3.52 7.48
CA GLN A 11 0.79 3.31 8.08
C GLN A 11 1.47 2.13 7.39
N ILE A 12 2.74 2.27 7.06
CA ILE A 12 3.44 1.35 6.17
C ILE A 12 4.79 0.99 6.78
N HIS A 13 5.04 -0.31 6.89
CA HIS A 13 6.32 -0.85 7.29
C HIS A 13 6.82 -1.79 6.20
N THR A 14 8.08 -1.61 5.79
CA THR A 14 8.69 -2.41 4.72
C THR A 14 9.87 -3.20 5.26
N LYS A 15 10.13 -4.36 4.65
CA LYS A 15 11.24 -5.23 5.02
C LYS A 15 11.80 -5.92 3.79
N TYR A 16 13.11 -5.86 3.61
CA TYR A 16 13.82 -6.72 2.68
C TYR A 16 13.84 -8.18 3.19
N VAL A 17 13.49 -9.12 2.33
CA VAL A 17 13.41 -10.56 2.66
C VAL A 17 14.60 -11.26 2.02
N ALA A 18 15.71 -11.31 2.76
CA ALA A 18 16.98 -11.85 2.26
C ALA A 18 16.86 -13.32 1.83
N GLU A 19 16.09 -14.12 2.57
CA GLU A 19 15.95 -15.57 2.30
C GLU A 19 15.21 -15.87 0.98
N GLN A 20 14.46 -14.90 0.45
CA GLN A 20 13.70 -15.04 -0.81
C GLN A 20 14.34 -14.27 -1.97
N SER A 21 15.43 -13.55 -1.71
CA SER A 21 16.10 -12.70 -2.67
C SER A 21 17.32 -13.40 -3.26
N GLN A 22 17.70 -12.99 -4.48
CA GLN A 22 18.89 -13.43 -5.21
C GLN A 22 19.56 -12.20 -5.81
N PRO A 23 20.32 -11.42 -5.02
CA PRO A 23 20.98 -10.20 -5.49
C PRO A 23 21.88 -10.41 -6.71
N GLU A 24 22.54 -11.56 -6.79
CA GLU A 24 23.36 -11.98 -7.93
C GLU A 24 22.57 -12.11 -9.25
N ASN A 25 21.26 -12.32 -9.15
CA ASN A 25 20.33 -12.40 -10.28
C ASN A 25 19.46 -11.14 -10.42
N ASN A 26 19.83 -10.03 -9.75
CA ASN A 26 19.03 -8.81 -9.70
C ASN A 26 17.58 -9.08 -9.27
N ARG A 27 17.38 -9.89 -8.22
CA ARG A 27 16.04 -10.20 -7.70
C ARG A 27 15.98 -9.88 -6.21
N TYR A 28 15.27 -8.80 -5.87
CA TYR A 28 15.14 -8.31 -4.50
C TYR A 28 13.67 -8.42 -4.07
N ILE A 29 13.41 -9.22 -3.05
CA ILE A 29 12.06 -9.41 -2.51
C ILE A 29 11.86 -8.51 -1.30
N PHE A 30 10.78 -7.75 -1.33
CA PHE A 30 10.35 -6.90 -0.23
C PHE A 30 8.97 -7.34 0.25
N ALA A 31 8.83 -7.47 1.56
CA ALA A 31 7.53 -7.55 2.22
C ALA A 31 7.14 -6.14 2.70
N TYR A 32 5.85 -5.86 2.73
CA TYR A 32 5.30 -4.67 3.35
C TYR A 32 4.06 -5.03 4.16
N VAL A 33 3.92 -4.36 5.31
CA VAL A 33 2.76 -4.39 6.18
C VAL A 33 2.09 -3.03 6.09
N ILE A 34 0.82 -3.01 5.69
CA ILE A 34 0.03 -1.78 5.61
C ILE A 34 -1.12 -1.88 6.60
N THR A 35 -1.24 -0.85 7.44
CA THR A 35 -2.36 -0.64 8.36
C THR A 35 -3.18 0.54 7.86
N ILE A 36 -4.43 0.26 7.52
CA ILE A 36 -5.41 1.24 7.05
C ILE A 36 -6.27 1.63 8.25
N LYS A 37 -6.23 2.91 8.65
CA LYS A 37 -6.95 3.44 9.81
C LYS A 37 -8.08 4.33 9.33
N ASN A 38 -9.30 4.02 9.77
CA ASN A 38 -10.44 4.89 9.56
C ASN A 38 -10.56 5.86 10.74
N LEU A 39 -10.17 7.12 10.53
CA LEU A 39 -10.23 8.17 11.55
C LEU A 39 -11.49 9.03 11.42
N SER A 40 -12.44 8.61 10.58
CA SER A 40 -13.73 9.27 10.41
C SER A 40 -14.78 8.71 11.38
N THR A 41 -15.93 9.37 11.46
CA THR A 41 -17.07 8.95 12.29
C THR A 41 -17.97 7.90 11.62
N GLN A 42 -17.68 7.52 10.38
CA GLN A 42 -18.51 6.63 9.56
C GLN A 42 -17.73 5.39 9.15
N THR A 43 -18.44 4.30 8.85
CA THR A 43 -17.83 3.09 8.31
C THR A 43 -17.40 3.30 6.85
N VAL A 44 -16.26 2.73 6.47
CA VAL A 44 -15.74 2.75 5.10
C VAL A 44 -15.39 1.34 4.63
N GLN A 45 -15.40 1.10 3.33
CA GLN A 45 -15.00 -0.18 2.75
C GLN A 45 -13.93 0.03 1.67
N LEU A 46 -12.87 -0.79 1.70
CA LEU A 46 -11.89 -0.81 0.62
C LEU A 46 -12.40 -1.71 -0.50
N MET A 47 -12.52 -1.15 -1.69
CA MET A 47 -13.02 -1.83 -2.88
C MET A 47 -11.91 -2.29 -3.82
N GLY A 48 -10.86 -1.49 -3.96
CA GLY A 48 -9.77 -1.74 -4.90
C GLY A 48 -8.49 -1.00 -4.56
N ARG A 49 -7.43 -1.33 -5.29
CA ARG A 49 -6.10 -0.74 -5.14
C ARG A 49 -5.49 -0.47 -6.51
N ARG A 50 -4.70 0.60 -6.60
CA ARG A 50 -3.77 0.86 -7.70
C ARG A 50 -2.42 1.22 -7.11
N TRP A 51 -1.38 0.58 -7.61
CA TRP A 51 0.01 0.79 -7.22
C TRP A 51 0.82 1.22 -8.43
N LEU A 52 1.71 2.17 -8.20
CA LEU A 52 2.83 2.51 -9.07
C LEU A 52 4.12 2.16 -8.32
N ILE A 53 4.91 1.29 -8.93
CA ILE A 53 6.18 0.80 -8.40
C ILE A 53 7.28 1.32 -9.32
N THR A 54 8.21 2.10 -8.77
CA THR A 54 9.35 2.66 -9.50
C THR A 54 10.64 2.09 -8.93
N ASP A 55 11.44 1.44 -9.76
CA ASP A 55 12.75 0.92 -9.37
C ASP A 55 13.84 2.02 -9.41
N SER A 56 15.06 1.74 -8.92
CA SER A 56 16.13 2.75 -8.92
C SER A 56 16.66 3.15 -10.31
N ASN A 57 16.31 2.39 -11.34
CA ASN A 57 16.66 2.70 -12.74
C ASN A 57 15.55 3.54 -13.42
N GLY A 58 14.47 3.86 -12.71
CA GLY A 58 13.33 4.60 -13.24
C GLY A 58 12.31 3.73 -13.98
N LYS A 59 12.46 2.40 -14.00
CA LYS A 59 11.47 1.49 -14.56
C LYS A 59 10.21 1.53 -13.69
N GLN A 60 9.06 1.73 -14.34
CA GLN A 60 7.76 1.80 -13.68
C GLN A 60 6.91 0.57 -13.97
N MET A 61 6.21 0.09 -12.95
CA MET A 61 5.24 -1.00 -13.04
C MET A 61 3.95 -0.59 -12.34
N SER A 62 2.82 -0.73 -13.03
CA SER A 62 1.50 -0.47 -12.46
C SER A 62 0.82 -1.78 -12.09
N VAL A 63 0.25 -1.86 -10.89
CA VAL A 63 -0.48 -3.03 -10.41
C VAL A 63 -1.82 -2.56 -9.85
N GLU A 64 -2.91 -3.09 -10.39
CA GLU A 64 -4.26 -2.80 -9.91
C GLU A 64 -5.08 -4.05 -9.67
N GLY A 65 -6.15 -3.93 -8.88
CA GLY A 65 -7.11 -5.00 -8.69
C GLY A 65 -8.02 -4.81 -7.49
N ASP A 66 -8.97 -5.72 -7.36
CA ASP A 66 -10.01 -5.65 -6.33
C ASP A 66 -9.48 -6.01 -4.95
N GLY A 67 -9.91 -5.24 -3.95
CA GLY A 67 -9.59 -5.45 -2.55
C GLY A 67 -8.10 -5.30 -2.23
N VAL A 68 -7.68 -5.97 -1.16
CA VAL A 68 -6.30 -6.24 -0.76
C VAL A 68 -6.23 -7.69 -0.30
N VAL A 69 -5.20 -8.43 -0.72
CA VAL A 69 -5.00 -9.85 -0.36
C VAL A 69 -6.27 -10.72 -0.53
N GLY A 70 -7.05 -10.45 -1.57
CA GLY A 70 -8.30 -11.16 -1.88
C GLY A 70 -9.51 -10.77 -1.02
N LYS A 71 -9.44 -9.66 -0.27
CA LYS A 71 -10.52 -9.17 0.61
C LYS A 71 -10.86 -7.71 0.33
N GLN A 72 -12.12 -7.33 0.50
CA GLN A 72 -12.61 -5.95 0.49
C GLN A 72 -13.04 -5.56 1.91
N PRO A 73 -12.08 -5.21 2.80
CA PRO A 73 -12.37 -5.02 4.21
C PRO A 73 -13.30 -3.84 4.46
N VAL A 74 -14.28 -4.06 5.33
CA VAL A 74 -15.10 -3.02 5.96
C VAL A 74 -14.39 -2.59 7.23
N ILE A 75 -14.18 -1.28 7.41
CA ILE A 75 -13.45 -0.68 8.52
C ILE A 75 -14.37 0.32 9.22
N ASN A 76 -14.80 -0.01 10.44
CA ASN A 76 -15.68 0.88 11.21
C ASN A 76 -14.96 2.17 11.61
N SER A 77 -15.73 3.13 12.11
CA SER A 77 -15.18 4.34 12.72
C SER A 77 -14.16 4.01 13.81
N ASN A 78 -12.97 4.62 13.73
CA ASN A 78 -11.83 4.43 14.64
C ASN A 78 -11.21 3.02 14.66
N ASP A 79 -11.65 2.11 13.80
CA ASP A 79 -11.03 0.80 13.61
C ASP A 79 -9.90 0.86 12.56
N GLU A 80 -9.11 -0.21 12.52
CA GLU A 80 -8.05 -0.40 11.54
C GLU A 80 -8.06 -1.80 10.93
N TYR A 81 -7.56 -1.90 9.70
CA TYR A 81 -7.32 -3.16 9.01
C TYR A 81 -5.86 -3.27 8.61
N THR A 82 -5.20 -4.36 9.01
CA THR A 82 -3.78 -4.61 8.70
C THR A 82 -3.63 -5.82 7.80
N TYR A 83 -2.80 -5.70 6.77
CA TYR A 83 -2.43 -6.82 5.91
C TYR A 83 -0.95 -6.80 5.55
N THR A 84 -0.44 -7.97 5.17
CA THR A 84 0.93 -8.16 4.67
C THR A 84 0.89 -8.61 3.22
N SER A 85 1.78 -8.08 2.41
CA SER A 85 1.99 -8.51 1.02
C SER A 85 3.47 -8.30 0.64
N GLY A 86 3.83 -8.57 -0.59
CA GLY A 86 5.20 -8.36 -1.07
C GLY A 86 5.28 -7.97 -2.54
N THR A 87 6.46 -7.54 -2.95
CA THR A 87 6.80 -7.25 -4.34
C THR A 87 8.24 -7.64 -4.62
N ALA A 88 8.54 -7.91 -5.90
CA ALA A 88 9.89 -8.16 -6.38
C ALA A 88 10.38 -6.94 -7.17
N LEU A 89 11.62 -6.53 -6.93
CA LEU A 89 12.31 -5.49 -7.71
C LEU A 89 13.57 -6.05 -8.35
N GLU A 90 13.98 -5.42 -9.45
CA GLU A 90 15.26 -5.69 -10.13
C GLU A 90 16.44 -4.93 -9.50
N THR A 91 16.17 -4.06 -8.54
CA THR A 91 17.14 -3.16 -7.91
C THR A 91 17.03 -3.21 -6.38
N PRO A 92 18.13 -2.90 -5.65
CA PRO A 92 18.15 -2.95 -4.19
C PRO A 92 17.35 -1.83 -3.52
N VAL A 93 16.88 -0.84 -4.30
CA VAL A 93 16.08 0.29 -3.85
C VAL A 93 14.96 0.55 -4.85
N GLY A 94 13.76 0.85 -4.35
CA GLY A 94 12.65 1.33 -5.15
C GLY A 94 11.67 2.13 -4.31
N VAL A 95 10.64 2.64 -4.99
CA VAL A 95 9.56 3.42 -4.40
C VAL A 95 8.23 2.80 -4.80
N MET A 96 7.32 2.68 -3.86
CA MET A 96 5.92 2.37 -4.12
C MET A 96 5.06 3.56 -3.72
N GLN A 97 4.07 3.87 -4.53
CA GLN A 97 3.03 4.87 -4.26
C GLN A 97 1.72 4.38 -4.90
N GLY A 98 0.58 4.89 -4.47
CA GLY A 98 -0.67 4.41 -5.02
C GLY A 98 -1.89 5.01 -4.37
N GLN A 99 -3.01 4.34 -4.57
CA GLN A 99 -4.30 4.79 -4.07
C GLN A 99 -5.22 3.60 -3.81
N TYR A 100 -6.06 3.71 -2.79
CA TYR A 100 -7.20 2.86 -2.59
C TYR A 100 -8.47 3.49 -3.13
N ILE A 101 -9.30 2.65 -3.73
CA ILE A 101 -10.68 2.97 -4.08
C ILE A 101 -11.53 2.52 -2.90
N MET A 102 -12.19 3.47 -2.26
CA MET A 102 -12.97 3.28 -1.05
C MET A 102 -14.44 3.59 -1.30
N GLN A 103 -15.32 3.02 -0.48
CA GLN A 103 -16.72 3.41 -0.40
C GLN A 103 -17.06 3.89 1.00
N ASP A 104 -17.92 4.90 1.06
CA ASP A 104 -18.48 5.44 2.30
C ASP A 104 -19.73 4.64 2.74
N GLU A 105 -20.30 4.96 3.91
CA GLU A 105 -21.49 4.27 4.44
C GLU A 105 -22.74 4.36 3.54
N LYS A 106 -22.75 5.32 2.60
CA LYS A 106 -23.83 5.56 1.64
C LYS A 106 -23.52 4.92 0.27
N GLY A 107 -22.37 4.26 0.14
CA GLY A 107 -21.90 3.65 -1.11
C GLY A 107 -21.26 4.64 -2.09
N ASN A 108 -21.00 5.89 -1.69
CA ASN A 108 -20.27 6.82 -2.55
C ASN A 108 -18.79 6.45 -2.59
N GLU A 109 -18.22 6.44 -3.79
CA GLU A 109 -16.80 6.17 -3.99
C GLU A 109 -15.94 7.38 -3.63
N PHE A 110 -14.80 7.12 -3.00
CA PHE A 110 -13.75 8.11 -2.77
C PHE A 110 -12.35 7.49 -2.85
N ILE A 111 -11.34 8.34 -3.05
CA ILE A 111 -9.95 7.90 -3.20
C ILE A 111 -9.16 8.21 -1.94
N THR A 112 -8.41 7.23 -1.44
CA THR A 112 -7.40 7.44 -0.39
C THR A 112 -6.02 7.25 -0.98
N GLU A 113 -5.25 8.34 -1.06
CA GLU A 113 -3.88 8.31 -1.53
C GLU A 113 -2.96 7.58 -0.54
N ILE A 114 -1.94 6.94 -1.10
CA ILE A 114 -0.85 6.30 -0.39
C ILE A 114 0.43 7.00 -0.81
N ASP A 115 0.95 7.81 0.10
CA ASP A 115 2.18 8.58 -0.13
C ASP A 115 3.34 7.65 -0.52
N PRO A 116 4.30 8.14 -1.34
CA PRO A 116 5.46 7.38 -1.73
C PRO A 116 6.25 6.86 -0.52
N PHE A 117 6.52 5.57 -0.49
CA PHE A 117 7.36 4.93 0.51
C PHE A 117 8.45 4.08 -0.12
N ARG A 118 9.57 3.95 0.60
CA ARG A 118 10.78 3.30 0.10
C ARG A 118 10.78 1.81 0.39
N LEU A 119 11.26 1.06 -0.59
CA LEU A 119 11.74 -0.30 -0.46
C LEU A 119 13.26 -0.23 -0.56
N ALA A 120 13.98 -0.66 0.46
CA ALA A 120 15.44 -0.60 0.46
C ALA A 120 16.03 -1.78 1.21
N VAL A 121 17.10 -2.36 0.64
CA VAL A 121 17.98 -3.26 1.39
C VAL A 121 18.61 -2.44 2.54
N PRO A 122 18.70 -3.00 3.77
CA PRO A 122 19.30 -2.30 4.90
C PRO A 122 20.71 -1.78 4.58
N ASN A 123 21.02 -0.58 5.07
CA ASN A 123 22.33 0.08 4.92
C ASN A 123 22.78 0.42 3.48
N VAL A 124 21.86 0.46 2.51
CA VAL A 124 22.18 0.84 1.12
C VAL A 124 22.03 2.35 0.86
N LEU A 125 21.35 3.08 1.74
CA LEU A 125 21.20 4.53 1.68
C LEU A 125 22.06 5.17 2.77
N ASN A 126 23.08 5.94 2.36
CA ASN A 126 23.88 6.81 3.23
C ASN A 126 23.39 8.26 3.13
#